data_AF-R9XDR0-F1
#
_entry.id   AF-R9XDR0-F1
#
_cell.length_a   1.000
_cell.length_b   1.000
_cell.length_c   1.000
_cell.angle_alpha   90.00
_cell.angle_beta   90.00
_cell.angle_gamma   90.00
#
_symmetry.space_group_name_H-M   'P 1'
#
loop_
_entity.id
_entity.type
_entity.pdbx_description
1 polymer ?
#
loop_
_entity_poly.entity_id
_entity_poly.type
_entity_poly.pdbx_seq_one_letter_code
_entity_poly.pdbx_strand_id
1 'polypeptide(L)'
;MVTRASIKLLYSILFILHVRAFIHPIEIQGKHFVDSFTQQPFFIKGLDYQPGGSSKVDGKQDPLSDPQKCARDIMLFQQLGINTIRIYSLNPDLNHDVCMTMLAAAGIYLLLDVNSPLQNQHLNRYEPWSSYSEPYLQHVFKLIEQFSHYNNTLGFFAGNEVVNDGRSAQTSPPYLKALVGDMKHYIARNSPRPIPVGYSAVDDLKFRVSLARYLECYDANNKYNDVDFYGVNSYQWCGQQTFQTSGYDKLVEAYRGYSKPVFFSEFGCNEVLPRQFQEVEALYSKDMYTVFSGGLVYEFNQEANNYGLVDSDGEGNIKLLPDFHTLKKVYGKVPMPTAEDLQRELEKDKAATMAVSTRSRCAQHYDNLEITIAVPNLANSMIRNGVKVEPGTYVDLSEDKLRTTYKIFDVNGKEILKGSRVEVVEVFDGSNLTKMRKLRRARYKNGAATSFPASAIVLTTIGIIELLFQFSVI
;
A
#
# COMPACT_ATOMS: atom_id res chain seq x y z
N MET A 1 67.81 -31.86 -0.82
CA MET A 1 67.42 -31.34 -2.15
C MET A 1 66.14 -32.02 -2.61
N VAL A 2 64.98 -31.43 -2.36
CA VAL A 2 63.80 -31.49 -3.26
C VAL A 2 63.02 -30.20 -3.01
N THR A 3 62.91 -29.38 -4.05
CA THR A 3 62.36 -28.02 -4.05
C THR A 3 60.84 -28.03 -4.25
N ARG A 4 60.16 -27.24 -3.42
CA ARG A 4 58.86 -26.55 -3.61
C ARG A 4 58.05 -26.94 -4.85
N ALA A 5 57.02 -27.77 -4.66
CA ALA A 5 55.85 -27.81 -5.52
C ALA A 5 54.88 -26.71 -5.07
N SER A 6 54.73 -25.67 -5.89
CA SER A 6 53.78 -24.58 -5.70
C SER A 6 52.35 -25.08 -5.99
N ILE A 7 51.58 -25.34 -4.93
CA ILE A 7 50.13 -25.46 -5.01
C ILE A 7 49.57 -24.06 -5.28
N LYS A 8 49.27 -23.76 -6.55
CA LYS A 8 48.38 -22.66 -6.91
C LYS A 8 46.95 -23.12 -6.64
N LEU A 9 46.50 -22.97 -5.39
CA LEU A 9 45.08 -23.06 -5.05
C LEU A 9 44.44 -21.73 -5.50
N LEU A 10 43.81 -21.77 -6.67
CA LEU A 10 42.99 -20.68 -7.19
C LEU A 10 41.75 -20.60 -6.29
N TYR A 11 41.81 -19.77 -5.23
CA TYR A 11 40.60 -19.37 -4.50
C TYR A 11 39.80 -18.43 -5.40
N SER A 12 38.98 -19.01 -6.26
CA SER A 12 37.81 -18.33 -6.82
C SER A 12 36.83 -18.10 -5.66
N ILE A 13 37.04 -17.05 -4.88
CA ILE A 13 36.01 -16.55 -3.96
C ILE A 13 34.91 -16.00 -4.85
N LEU A 14 33.93 -16.84 -5.15
CA LEU A 14 32.65 -16.41 -5.69
C LEU A 14 32.00 -15.58 -4.57
N PHE A 15 32.21 -14.26 -4.58
CA PHE A 15 31.38 -13.35 -3.79
C PHE A 15 29.97 -13.46 -4.37
N ILE A 16 29.17 -14.36 -3.79
CA ILE A 16 27.73 -14.32 -3.97
C ILE A 16 27.31 -13.01 -3.29
N LEU A 17 27.09 -11.95 -4.08
CA LEU A 17 26.40 -10.76 -3.60
C LEU A 17 25.00 -11.22 -3.20
N HIS A 18 24.80 -11.38 -1.90
CA HIS A 18 23.46 -11.61 -1.35
C HIS A 18 22.75 -10.26 -1.40
N VAL A 19 21.83 -10.11 -2.35
CA VAL A 19 20.98 -8.93 -2.43
C VAL A 19 19.89 -9.08 -1.38
N ARG A 20 20.08 -8.41 -0.23
CA ARG A 20 18.98 -8.12 0.68
C ARG A 20 18.30 -6.84 0.22
N ALA A 21 17.03 -6.95 -0.18
CA ALA A 21 16.18 -5.80 -0.42
C ALA A 21 15.82 -5.18 0.94
N PHE A 22 16.07 -3.89 1.10
CA PHE A 22 15.55 -3.13 2.21
C PHE A 22 15.01 -1.83 1.64
N ILE A 23 13.77 -1.54 1.97
CA ILE A 23 13.02 -0.39 1.50
C ILE A 23 12.48 0.33 2.74
N HIS A 24 12.48 1.66 2.74
CA HIS A 24 12.00 2.41 3.89
C HIS A 24 10.48 2.25 4.01
N PRO A 25 9.94 2.03 5.22
CA PRO A 25 8.51 2.18 5.42
C PRO A 25 8.06 3.59 5.03
N ILE A 26 6.86 3.70 4.46
CA ILE A 26 6.17 4.98 4.29
C ILE A 26 5.34 5.23 5.55
N GLU A 27 5.44 6.45 6.05
CA GLU A 27 4.72 6.93 7.23
C GLU A 27 3.73 8.04 6.85
N ILE A 28 2.89 8.44 7.79
CA ILE A 28 1.95 9.55 7.62
C ILE A 28 2.43 10.73 8.45
N GLN A 29 2.59 11.88 7.81
CA GLN A 29 2.85 13.16 8.47
C GLN A 29 1.76 14.16 8.09
N GLY A 30 0.93 14.51 9.08
CA GLY A 30 -0.28 15.29 8.84
C GLY A 30 -1.21 14.55 7.88
N LYS A 31 -1.49 15.18 6.73
CA LYS A 31 -2.34 14.60 5.68
C LYS A 31 -1.58 14.10 4.45
N HIS A 32 -0.27 13.86 4.57
CA HIS A 32 0.56 13.34 3.48
C HIS A 32 1.30 12.07 3.89
N PHE A 33 1.55 11.21 2.91
CA PHE A 33 2.51 10.12 3.05
C PHE A 33 3.94 10.65 2.88
N VAL A 34 4.87 10.11 3.66
CA VAL A 34 6.29 10.48 3.62
C VAL A 34 7.18 9.26 3.75
N ASP A 35 8.34 9.27 3.11
CA ASP A 35 9.37 8.28 3.37
C ASP A 35 9.92 8.49 4.81
N SER A 36 9.86 7.44 5.65
CA SER A 36 10.23 7.49 7.07
C SER A 36 11.68 7.93 7.32
N PHE A 37 12.54 7.80 6.32
CA PHE A 37 13.96 8.11 6.43
C PHE A 37 14.33 9.45 5.78
N THR A 38 14.02 9.61 4.50
CA THR A 38 14.35 10.80 3.70
C THR A 38 13.42 11.98 4.00
N GLN A 39 12.23 11.71 4.55
CA GLN A 39 11.17 12.69 4.83
C GLN A 39 10.63 13.39 3.58
N GLN A 40 10.90 12.83 2.40
CA GLN A 40 10.31 13.29 1.15
C GLN A 40 8.84 12.87 1.08
N PRO A 41 7.96 13.70 0.50
CA PRO A 41 6.58 13.31 0.27
C PRO A 41 6.53 12.10 -0.66
N PHE A 42 5.68 11.14 -0.31
CA PHE A 42 5.42 9.96 -1.11
C PHE A 42 4.07 10.12 -1.79
N PHE A 43 4.07 10.31 -3.10
CA PHE A 43 2.85 10.30 -3.91
C PHE A 43 2.68 8.92 -4.53
N ILE A 44 1.50 8.33 -4.33
CA ILE A 44 1.14 7.03 -4.90
C ILE A 44 1.02 7.19 -6.40
N LYS A 45 1.82 6.44 -7.16
CA LYS A 45 1.69 6.26 -8.60
C LYS A 45 1.59 4.77 -8.86
N GLY A 46 0.37 4.28 -9.03
CA GLY A 46 0.13 2.86 -8.97
C GLY A 46 -0.90 2.32 -9.95
N LEU A 47 -1.25 1.05 -9.72
CA LEU A 47 -2.33 0.34 -10.37
C LEU A 47 -2.90 -0.74 -9.44
N ASP A 48 -4.10 -1.20 -9.77
CA ASP A 48 -4.73 -2.33 -9.09
C ASP A 48 -4.32 -3.65 -9.75
N TYR A 49 -3.89 -4.62 -8.94
CA TYR A 49 -3.30 -5.88 -9.40
C TYR A 49 -3.99 -7.07 -8.73
N GLN A 50 -4.95 -7.67 -9.44
CA GLN A 50 -5.64 -8.88 -9.01
C GLN A 50 -5.97 -9.79 -10.20
N PRO A 51 -4.98 -10.54 -10.74
CA PRO A 51 -5.23 -11.52 -11.79
C PRO A 51 -6.40 -12.46 -11.46
N GLY A 52 -7.34 -12.61 -12.40
CA GLY A 52 -8.59 -13.37 -12.22
C GLY A 52 -9.76 -12.52 -11.71
N GLY A 53 -9.51 -11.27 -11.31
CA GLY A 53 -10.46 -10.35 -10.70
C GLY A 53 -10.69 -10.62 -9.21
N SER A 54 -11.20 -9.62 -8.50
CA SER A 54 -11.46 -9.65 -7.05
C SER A 54 -12.46 -10.73 -6.59
N SER A 55 -13.19 -11.36 -7.53
CA SER A 55 -14.21 -12.37 -7.24
C SER A 55 -13.77 -13.82 -7.51
N LYS A 56 -12.63 -14.06 -8.18
CA LYS A 56 -12.14 -15.42 -8.50
C LYS A 56 -10.98 -15.83 -7.60
N VAL A 57 -11.24 -15.89 -6.30
CA VAL A 57 -10.29 -16.38 -5.28
C VAL A 57 -10.67 -17.82 -4.92
N ASP A 58 -9.74 -18.77 -5.05
CA ASP A 58 -9.98 -20.20 -4.72
C ASP A 58 -9.21 -20.69 -3.48
N GLY A 59 -8.41 -19.80 -2.87
CA GLY A 59 -7.62 -20.05 -1.67
C GLY A 59 -6.36 -20.89 -1.88
N LYS A 60 -6.05 -21.36 -3.09
CA LYS A 60 -4.87 -22.21 -3.36
C LYS A 60 -3.70 -21.44 -3.95
N GLN A 61 -4.02 -20.35 -4.64
CA GLN A 61 -3.07 -19.43 -5.23
C GLN A 61 -3.62 -18.02 -5.09
N ASP A 62 -2.72 -17.05 -5.06
CA ASP A 62 -3.06 -15.64 -5.08
C ASP A 62 -2.02 -14.86 -5.92
N PRO A 63 -2.24 -13.54 -6.16
CA PRO A 63 -1.35 -12.74 -7.00
C PRO A 63 0.13 -12.70 -6.55
N LEU A 64 0.43 -13.05 -5.30
CA LEU A 64 1.76 -12.99 -4.70
C LEU A 64 2.32 -14.36 -4.27
N SER A 65 1.64 -15.47 -4.59
CA SER A 65 2.07 -16.82 -4.21
C SER A 65 2.95 -17.51 -5.26
N ASP A 66 3.08 -16.94 -6.47
CA ASP A 66 3.86 -17.49 -7.58
C ASP A 66 5.02 -16.56 -7.98
N PRO A 67 6.27 -16.88 -7.57
CA PRO A 67 7.44 -16.07 -7.88
C PRO A 67 7.67 -15.79 -9.37
N GLN A 68 7.34 -16.74 -10.25
CA GLN A 68 7.57 -16.60 -11.70
C GLN A 68 6.57 -15.62 -12.32
N LYS A 69 5.31 -15.62 -11.85
CA LYS A 69 4.32 -14.60 -12.23
C LYS A 69 4.67 -13.24 -11.65
N CYS A 70 5.11 -13.19 -10.39
CA CYS A 70 5.59 -11.94 -9.79
C CYS A 70 6.75 -11.33 -10.58
N ALA A 71 7.76 -12.12 -10.96
CA ALA A 71 8.87 -11.62 -11.78
C ALA A 71 8.40 -11.10 -13.14
N ARG A 72 7.48 -11.81 -13.81
CA ARG A 72 6.87 -11.40 -15.08
C ARG A 72 6.19 -10.04 -14.95
N ASP A 73 5.37 -9.85 -13.92
CA ASP A 73 4.52 -8.67 -13.77
C ASP A 73 5.29 -7.48 -13.21
N ILE A 74 6.22 -7.71 -12.28
CA ILE A 74 7.08 -6.65 -11.73
C ILE A 74 7.95 -6.01 -12.80
N MET A 75 8.45 -6.77 -13.79
CA MET A 75 9.16 -6.15 -14.93
C MET A 75 8.26 -5.17 -15.71
N LEU A 76 6.95 -5.45 -15.81
CA LEU A 76 6.00 -4.56 -16.46
C LEU A 76 5.63 -3.36 -15.57
N PHE A 77 5.55 -3.55 -14.26
CA PHE A 77 5.40 -2.46 -13.29
C PHE A 77 6.58 -1.48 -13.38
N GLN A 78 7.81 -2.00 -13.48
CA GLN A 78 9.00 -1.18 -13.69
C GLN A 78 8.97 -0.43 -15.03
N GLN A 79 8.48 -1.06 -16.10
CA GLN A 79 8.28 -0.35 -17.36
C GLN A 79 7.25 0.78 -17.28
N LEU A 80 6.21 0.65 -16.46
CA LEU A 80 5.23 1.71 -16.20
C LEU A 80 5.79 2.79 -15.26
N GLY A 81 6.85 2.48 -14.51
CA GLY A 81 7.44 3.37 -13.51
C GLY A 81 6.49 3.67 -12.36
N ILE A 82 5.73 2.64 -11.92
CA ILE A 82 4.86 2.72 -10.74
C ILE A 82 5.66 2.42 -9.46
N ASN A 83 5.18 2.94 -8.34
CA ASN A 83 5.76 2.72 -7.01
C ASN A 83 4.80 1.97 -6.06
N THR A 84 3.55 1.74 -6.45
CA THR A 84 2.54 1.13 -5.58
C THR A 84 1.63 0.22 -6.39
N ILE A 85 1.29 -0.93 -5.83
CA ILE A 85 0.19 -1.78 -6.29
C ILE A 85 -0.86 -1.90 -5.19
N ARG A 86 -2.12 -2.08 -5.57
CA ARG A 86 -3.18 -2.49 -4.66
C ARG A 86 -3.63 -3.90 -4.99
N ILE A 87 -3.82 -4.73 -3.97
CA ILE A 87 -4.33 -6.09 -4.11
C ILE A 87 -5.58 -6.24 -3.25
N TYR A 88 -6.64 -6.79 -3.84
CA TYR A 88 -7.96 -6.89 -3.22
C TYR A 88 -8.11 -8.10 -2.31
N SER A 89 -7.35 -9.16 -2.54
CA SER A 89 -7.44 -10.39 -1.74
C SER A 89 -6.17 -11.23 -1.84
N LEU A 90 -5.70 -11.69 -0.68
CA LEU A 90 -4.61 -12.66 -0.52
C LEU A 90 -5.02 -13.75 0.48
N ASN A 91 -4.40 -14.92 0.36
CA ASN A 91 -4.56 -15.96 1.36
C ASN A 91 -3.39 -15.91 2.37
N PRO A 92 -3.63 -15.55 3.65
CA PRO A 92 -2.55 -15.44 4.63
C PRO A 92 -1.90 -16.78 5.02
N ASP A 93 -2.44 -17.91 4.57
CA ASP A 93 -1.84 -19.23 4.79
C ASP A 93 -0.84 -19.64 3.67
N LEU A 94 -0.66 -18.81 2.63
CA LEU A 94 0.35 -19.00 1.59
C LEU A 94 1.65 -18.25 1.93
N ASN A 95 2.75 -18.58 1.24
CA ASN A 95 4.02 -17.87 1.38
C ASN A 95 4.12 -16.77 0.30
N HIS A 96 4.41 -15.53 0.72
CA HIS A 96 4.58 -14.38 -0.18
C HIS A 96 5.98 -13.78 -0.12
N ASP A 97 6.93 -14.41 0.58
CA ASP A 97 8.24 -13.86 0.91
C ASP A 97 9.01 -13.45 -0.35
N VAL A 98 9.05 -14.32 -1.36
CA VAL A 98 9.80 -14.07 -2.60
C VAL A 98 9.20 -12.89 -3.37
N CYS A 99 7.87 -12.85 -3.55
CA CYS A 99 7.20 -11.78 -4.28
C CYS A 99 7.29 -10.45 -3.54
N MET A 100 7.08 -10.43 -2.22
CA MET A 100 7.21 -9.22 -1.41
C MET A 100 8.64 -8.71 -1.37
N THR A 101 9.64 -9.59 -1.31
CA THR A 101 11.05 -9.21 -1.44
C THR A 101 11.33 -8.62 -2.83
N MET A 102 10.77 -9.20 -3.89
CA MET A 102 10.98 -8.73 -5.25
C MET A 102 10.31 -7.38 -5.52
N LEU A 103 9.12 -7.15 -4.98
CA LEU A 103 8.46 -5.84 -4.98
C LEU A 103 9.32 -4.80 -4.24
N ALA A 104 9.83 -5.14 -3.05
CA ALA A 104 10.71 -4.26 -2.29
C ALA A 104 12.01 -3.94 -3.06
N ALA A 105 12.63 -4.95 -3.67
CA ALA A 105 13.82 -4.81 -4.49
C ALA A 105 13.58 -3.88 -5.70
N ALA A 106 12.36 -3.90 -6.25
CA ALA A 106 11.91 -3.06 -7.35
C ALA A 106 11.41 -1.67 -6.91
N GLY A 107 11.43 -1.35 -5.61
CA GLY A 107 10.95 -0.06 -5.08
C GLY A 107 9.42 0.07 -5.06
N ILE A 108 8.68 -1.05 -5.04
CA ILE A 108 7.22 -1.09 -5.15
C ILE A 108 6.59 -1.46 -3.81
N TYR A 109 5.61 -0.65 -3.42
CA TYR A 109 4.79 -0.81 -2.22
C TYR A 109 3.45 -1.50 -2.50
N LEU A 110 2.87 -2.08 -1.44
CA LEU A 110 1.60 -2.78 -1.45
C LEU A 110 0.57 -2.06 -0.56
N LEU A 111 -0.57 -1.69 -1.14
CA LEU A 111 -1.82 -1.49 -0.40
C LEU A 111 -2.62 -2.78 -0.44
N LEU A 112 -3.03 -3.30 0.71
CA LEU A 112 -3.69 -4.59 0.80
C LEU A 112 -5.08 -4.49 1.44
N ASP A 113 -6.10 -4.88 0.70
CA ASP A 113 -7.43 -5.09 1.26
C ASP A 113 -7.45 -6.37 2.11
N VAL A 114 -8.08 -6.31 3.28
CA VAL A 114 -8.14 -7.46 4.22
C VAL A 114 -9.38 -8.35 4.04
N ASN A 115 -10.16 -8.09 2.99
CA ASN A 115 -11.38 -8.82 2.70
C ASN A 115 -11.20 -9.70 1.47
N SER A 116 -11.97 -10.78 1.36
CA SER A 116 -12.03 -11.64 0.18
C SER A 116 -13.46 -12.10 -0.11
N PRO A 117 -13.78 -12.55 -1.34
CA PRO A 117 -15.11 -13.07 -1.66
C PRO A 117 -15.43 -14.40 -0.97
N LEU A 118 -14.47 -15.01 -0.27
CA LEU A 118 -14.65 -16.29 0.41
C LEU A 118 -15.51 -16.14 1.68
N GLN A 119 -16.13 -17.25 2.07
CA GLN A 119 -16.95 -17.32 3.27
C GLN A 119 -16.14 -16.95 4.51
N ASN A 120 -16.73 -16.15 5.40
CA ASN A 120 -16.11 -15.65 6.63
C ASN A 120 -14.84 -14.81 6.40
N GLN A 121 -14.64 -14.25 5.21
CA GLN A 121 -13.47 -13.42 4.90
C GLN A 121 -13.86 -12.02 4.42
N HIS A 122 -15.11 -11.60 4.60
CA HIS A 122 -15.56 -10.25 4.26
C HIS A 122 -16.62 -9.75 5.24
N LEU A 123 -16.74 -8.43 5.31
CA LEU A 123 -17.89 -7.77 5.91
C LEU A 123 -19.01 -7.62 4.88
N ASN A 124 -20.16 -8.25 5.14
CA ASN A 124 -21.35 -8.11 4.30
C ASN A 124 -21.92 -6.69 4.46
N ARG A 125 -22.08 -5.99 3.34
CA ARG A 125 -22.57 -4.61 3.29
C ARG A 125 -24.03 -4.40 3.69
N TYR A 126 -24.87 -5.43 3.62
CA TYR A 126 -26.29 -5.31 3.97
C TYR A 126 -26.61 -5.94 5.32
N GLU A 127 -25.84 -6.95 5.70
CA GLU A 127 -26.00 -7.69 6.95
C GLU A 127 -24.66 -7.83 7.69
N PRO A 128 -24.01 -6.71 8.09
CA PRO A 128 -22.70 -6.76 8.72
C PRO A 128 -22.71 -7.54 10.04
N TRP A 129 -23.83 -7.58 10.76
CA TRP A 129 -23.99 -8.36 12.00
C TRP A 129 -23.87 -9.88 11.80
N SER A 130 -24.10 -10.39 10.58
CA SER A 130 -23.98 -11.83 10.29
C SER A 130 -22.57 -12.25 9.89
N SER A 131 -21.71 -11.29 9.55
CA SER A 131 -20.37 -11.53 8.99
C SER A 131 -19.24 -10.99 9.88
N TYR A 132 -19.50 -9.96 10.68
CA TYR A 132 -18.59 -9.51 11.74
C TYR A 132 -18.50 -10.55 12.86
N SER A 133 -17.55 -11.46 12.72
CA SER A 133 -17.45 -12.69 13.50
C SER A 133 -15.99 -12.99 13.87
N GLU A 134 -15.76 -13.87 14.84
CA GLU A 134 -14.40 -14.29 15.22
C GLU A 134 -13.61 -14.89 14.05
N PRO A 135 -14.16 -15.78 13.19
CA PRO A 135 -13.42 -16.31 12.04
C PRO A 135 -13.01 -15.23 11.04
N TYR A 136 -13.87 -14.22 10.83
CA TYR A 136 -13.55 -13.09 9.97
C TYR A 136 -12.41 -12.23 10.54
N LEU A 137 -12.51 -11.85 11.81
CA LEU A 137 -11.45 -11.09 12.47
C LEU A 137 -10.14 -11.88 12.54
N GLN A 138 -10.20 -13.20 12.69
CA GLN A 138 -9.02 -14.06 12.63
C GLN A 138 -8.35 -14.00 11.24
N HIS A 139 -9.12 -14.04 10.15
CA HIS A 139 -8.58 -13.88 8.80
C HIS A 139 -7.90 -12.51 8.63
N VAL A 140 -8.58 -11.42 9.02
CA VAL A 140 -8.03 -10.06 8.97
C VAL A 140 -6.72 -9.95 9.74
N PHE A 141 -6.68 -10.47 10.97
CA PHE A 141 -5.47 -10.41 11.79
C PHE A 141 -4.35 -11.30 11.27
N LYS A 142 -4.63 -12.42 10.61
CA LYS A 142 -3.60 -13.23 9.96
C LYS A 142 -2.93 -12.47 8.81
N LEU A 143 -3.71 -11.77 7.98
CA LEU A 143 -3.16 -10.91 6.93
C LEU A 143 -2.28 -9.82 7.52
N ILE A 144 -2.74 -9.14 8.58
CA ILE A 144 -1.93 -8.13 9.27
C ILE A 144 -0.63 -8.72 9.80
N GLU A 145 -0.72 -9.81 10.56
CA GLU A 145 0.45 -10.45 11.20
C GLU A 145 1.51 -10.82 10.15
N GLN A 146 1.11 -11.51 9.08
CA GLN A 146 2.03 -11.92 8.01
C GLN A 146 2.63 -10.72 7.27
N PHE A 147 1.81 -9.76 6.83
CA PHE A 147 2.28 -8.67 5.97
C PHE A 147 2.94 -7.52 6.73
N SER A 148 2.87 -7.52 8.06
CA SER A 148 3.41 -6.42 8.84
C SER A 148 4.94 -6.37 8.92
N HIS A 149 5.59 -7.49 8.61
CA HIS A 149 7.04 -7.64 8.61
C HIS A 149 7.70 -7.14 7.31
N TYR A 150 6.93 -6.92 6.24
CA TYR A 150 7.44 -6.30 5.02
C TYR A 150 7.35 -4.78 5.12
N ASN A 151 8.47 -4.08 4.97
CA ASN A 151 8.49 -2.61 4.99
C ASN A 151 7.72 -2.00 3.82
N ASN A 152 7.61 -2.71 2.70
CA ASN A 152 6.86 -2.27 1.54
C ASN A 152 5.33 -2.51 1.64
N THR A 153 4.80 -3.04 2.74
CA THR A 153 3.36 -2.95 3.00
C THR A 153 3.00 -1.51 3.38
N LEU A 154 2.51 -0.72 2.43
CA LEU A 154 2.18 0.70 2.64
C LEU A 154 1.03 0.89 3.62
N GLY A 155 0.00 0.05 3.53
CA GLY A 155 -1.19 0.18 4.36
C GLY A 155 -2.22 -0.91 4.09
N PHE A 156 -3.20 -1.02 4.98
CA PHE A 156 -4.32 -1.94 4.84
C PHE A 156 -5.64 -1.20 4.59
N PHE A 157 -6.46 -1.71 3.68
CA PHE A 157 -7.85 -1.29 3.54
C PHE A 157 -8.75 -2.19 4.37
N ALA A 158 -9.45 -1.61 5.35
CA ALA A 158 -10.44 -2.32 6.17
C ALA A 158 -11.67 -2.76 5.36
N GLY A 159 -11.95 -2.10 4.25
CA GLY A 159 -13.03 -2.44 3.35
C GLY A 159 -12.96 -1.64 2.06
N ASN A 160 -13.65 -2.15 1.03
CA ASN A 160 -13.83 -1.53 -0.26
C ASN A 160 -15.32 -1.41 -0.56
N GLU A 161 -15.82 -0.18 -0.66
CA GLU A 161 -17.21 0.13 -1.02
C GLU A 161 -18.25 -0.68 -0.22
N VAL A 162 -17.99 -0.88 1.08
CA VAL A 162 -18.94 -1.53 1.99
C VAL A 162 -20.17 -0.65 2.15
N VAL A 163 -19.98 0.66 2.32
CA VAL A 163 -21.06 1.65 2.27
C VAL A 163 -21.06 2.24 0.87
N ASN A 164 -22.02 1.83 0.04
CA ASN A 164 -22.11 2.25 -1.36
C ASN A 164 -23.52 2.60 -1.84
N ASP A 165 -24.53 2.42 -0.98
CA ASP A 165 -25.91 2.78 -1.26
C ASP A 165 -26.66 3.14 0.03
N GLY A 166 -27.93 3.55 -0.10
CA GLY A 166 -28.75 3.91 1.04
C GLY A 166 -29.06 2.75 2.00
N ARG A 167 -28.95 1.50 1.54
CA ARG A 167 -29.23 0.32 2.38
C ARG A 167 -28.02 -0.01 3.25
N SER A 168 -26.84 -0.08 2.66
CA SER A 168 -25.58 -0.30 3.36
C SER A 168 -25.24 0.84 4.32
N ALA A 169 -25.58 2.08 3.96
CA ALA A 169 -25.41 3.24 4.84
C ALA A 169 -26.24 3.20 6.14
N GLN A 170 -27.29 2.39 6.19
CA GLN A 170 -28.14 2.23 7.38
C GLN A 170 -27.58 1.21 8.40
N THR A 171 -26.58 0.41 8.04
CA THR A 171 -26.15 -0.70 8.90
C THR A 171 -24.64 -0.86 9.00
N SER A 172 -23.89 -0.66 7.92
CA SER A 172 -22.44 -0.93 7.88
C SER A 172 -21.50 0.11 8.50
N PRO A 173 -21.80 1.43 8.58
CA PRO A 173 -20.81 2.39 9.05
C PRO A 173 -20.22 2.08 10.44
N PRO A 174 -21.01 1.70 11.47
CA PRO A 174 -20.47 1.34 12.79
C PRO A 174 -19.54 0.13 12.75
N TYR A 175 -19.89 -0.92 12.00
CA TYR A 175 -19.07 -2.13 11.86
C TYR A 175 -17.76 -1.85 11.14
N LEU A 176 -17.78 -1.00 10.11
CA LEU A 176 -16.58 -0.58 9.41
C LEU A 176 -15.64 0.19 10.35
N LYS A 177 -16.18 1.13 11.14
CA LYS A 177 -15.40 1.90 12.11
C LYS A 177 -14.84 1.03 13.24
N ALA A 178 -15.61 0.03 13.67
CA ALA A 178 -15.15 -0.99 14.63
C ALA A 178 -14.01 -1.84 14.07
N LEU A 179 -14.12 -2.31 12.82
CA LEU A 179 -13.06 -3.06 12.14
C LEU A 179 -11.77 -2.25 12.03
N VAL A 180 -11.84 -0.99 11.63
CA VAL A 180 -10.68 -0.07 11.60
C VAL A 180 -10.02 -0.01 12.99
N GLY A 181 -10.82 0.16 14.05
CA GLY A 181 -10.35 0.18 15.43
C GLY A 181 -9.66 -1.12 15.85
N ASP A 182 -10.27 -2.26 15.53
CA ASP A 182 -9.76 -3.59 15.86
C ASP A 182 -8.44 -3.88 15.11
N MET A 183 -8.35 -3.55 13.82
CA MET A 183 -7.12 -3.66 13.03
C MET A 183 -6.00 -2.79 13.59
N LYS A 184 -6.27 -1.51 13.86
CA LYS A 184 -5.26 -0.58 14.39
C LYS A 184 -4.79 -0.98 15.79
N HIS A 185 -5.70 -1.47 16.63
CA HIS A 185 -5.33 -1.96 17.95
C HIS A 185 -4.50 -3.24 17.87
N TYR A 186 -4.83 -4.15 16.95
CA TYR A 186 -4.02 -5.33 16.67
C TYR A 186 -2.61 -4.96 16.22
N ILE A 187 -2.48 -4.07 15.23
CA ILE A 187 -1.18 -3.57 14.73
C ILE A 187 -0.38 -2.95 15.87
N ALA A 188 -0.98 -2.05 16.66
CA ALA A 188 -0.29 -1.38 17.75
C ALA A 188 0.23 -2.36 18.83
N ARG A 189 -0.37 -3.54 18.96
CA ARG A 189 -0.01 -4.54 19.96
C ARG A 189 0.96 -5.60 19.45
N ASN A 190 0.77 -6.08 18.23
CA ASN A 190 1.42 -7.31 17.73
C ASN A 190 2.41 -7.04 16.58
N SER A 191 2.31 -5.90 15.89
CA SER A 191 3.17 -5.61 14.74
C SER A 191 4.54 -5.04 15.14
N PRO A 192 5.63 -5.35 14.39
CA PRO A 192 6.95 -4.75 14.62
C PRO A 192 7.03 -3.27 14.22
N ARG A 193 6.04 -2.73 13.49
CA ARG A 193 6.03 -1.34 13.03
C ARG A 193 4.60 -0.79 12.94
N PRO A 194 4.41 0.54 13.00
CA PRO A 194 3.12 1.12 12.62
C PRO A 194 2.84 0.86 11.14
N ILE A 195 1.59 0.50 10.84
CA ILE A 195 1.07 0.35 9.48
C ILE A 195 -0.30 1.03 9.45
N PRO A 196 -0.52 1.98 8.56
CA PRO A 196 -1.76 2.71 8.55
C PRO A 196 -2.92 1.83 8.04
N VAL A 197 -4.10 2.05 8.62
CA VAL A 197 -5.35 1.40 8.20
C VAL A 197 -6.31 2.43 7.67
N GLY A 198 -6.76 2.24 6.43
CA GLY A 198 -7.71 3.12 5.76
C GLY A 198 -8.94 2.40 5.25
N TYR A 199 -9.71 3.11 4.42
CA TYR A 199 -10.91 2.61 3.77
C TYR A 199 -10.97 3.10 2.33
N SER A 200 -11.43 2.25 1.40
CA SER A 200 -11.64 2.60 0.00
C SER A 200 -13.14 2.81 -0.26
N ALA A 201 -13.50 4.00 -0.70
CA ALA A 201 -14.89 4.44 -0.82
C ALA A 201 -15.29 4.69 -2.26
N VAL A 202 -16.57 4.46 -2.56
CA VAL A 202 -17.19 4.90 -3.82
C VAL A 202 -17.38 6.42 -3.82
N ASP A 203 -17.26 7.04 -4.99
CA ASP A 203 -17.45 8.47 -5.18
C ASP A 203 -18.95 8.89 -5.32
N ASP A 204 -19.80 8.48 -4.37
CA ASP A 204 -21.23 8.82 -4.36
C ASP A 204 -21.49 10.17 -3.65
N LEU A 205 -22.20 11.10 -4.29
CA LEU A 205 -22.50 12.43 -3.73
C LEU A 205 -23.27 12.40 -2.40
N LYS A 206 -24.05 11.35 -2.12
CA LYS A 206 -24.85 11.23 -0.90
C LYS A 206 -24.01 10.89 0.32
N PHE A 207 -22.90 10.18 0.14
CA PHE A 207 -22.13 9.61 1.24
C PHE A 207 -20.66 10.04 1.26
N ARG A 208 -20.07 10.49 0.14
CA ARG A 208 -18.61 10.71 0.04
C ARG A 208 -18.03 11.60 1.15
N VAL A 209 -18.72 12.70 1.48
CA VAL A 209 -18.26 13.63 2.52
C VAL A 209 -18.64 13.11 3.91
N SER A 210 -19.89 12.72 4.12
CA SER A 210 -20.37 12.29 5.44
C SER A 210 -19.63 11.05 5.94
N LEU A 211 -19.38 10.07 5.07
CA LEU A 211 -18.65 8.85 5.41
C LEU A 211 -17.18 9.13 5.67
N ALA A 212 -16.52 9.95 4.85
CA ALA A 212 -15.14 10.34 5.09
C ALA A 212 -14.99 11.04 6.46
N ARG A 213 -15.87 11.99 6.78
CA ARG A 213 -15.88 12.70 8.07
C ARG A 213 -16.20 11.80 9.25
N TYR A 214 -17.12 10.85 9.09
CA TYR A 214 -17.42 9.87 10.12
C TYR A 214 -16.24 8.93 10.37
N LEU A 215 -15.51 8.51 9.33
CA LEU A 215 -14.35 7.65 9.50
C LEU A 215 -13.11 8.40 10.01
N GLU A 216 -12.98 9.69 9.71
CA GLU A 216 -11.91 10.57 10.22
C GLU A 216 -12.06 10.94 11.71
N CYS A 217 -13.30 11.07 12.18
CA CYS A 217 -13.54 11.51 13.55
C CYS A 217 -13.03 10.47 14.55
N TYR A 218 -12.59 10.93 15.72
CA TYR A 218 -12.21 10.03 16.80
C TYR A 218 -13.26 10.00 17.90
N ASP A 219 -13.40 8.85 18.56
CA ASP A 219 -14.09 8.74 19.84
C ASP A 219 -13.07 8.88 20.98
N ALA A 220 -13.38 9.71 21.97
CA ALA A 220 -12.52 9.88 23.14
C ALA A 220 -12.37 8.57 23.95
N ASN A 221 -13.34 7.67 23.86
CA ASN A 221 -13.31 6.37 24.54
C ASN A 221 -12.62 5.28 23.72
N ASN A 222 -12.29 5.53 22.44
CA ASN A 222 -11.58 4.58 21.58
C ASN A 222 -10.53 5.29 20.72
N LYS A 223 -9.26 5.19 21.13
CA LYS A 223 -8.13 5.87 20.47
C LYS A 223 -7.89 5.41 19.01
N TYR A 224 -8.36 4.23 18.63
CA TYR A 224 -8.01 3.57 17.37
C TYR A 224 -9.08 3.67 16.28
N ASN A 225 -10.24 4.26 16.55
CA ASN A 225 -11.42 4.15 15.68
C ASN A 225 -11.50 5.19 14.55
N ASP A 226 -10.47 6.01 14.35
CA ASP A 226 -10.32 6.86 13.16
C ASP A 226 -9.49 6.16 12.10
N VAL A 227 -9.77 6.39 10.81
CA VAL A 227 -8.89 5.93 9.73
C VAL A 227 -7.57 6.70 9.73
N ASP A 228 -6.53 6.05 9.23
CA ASP A 228 -5.23 6.67 9.00
C ASP A 228 -5.14 7.31 7.60
N PHE A 229 -5.83 6.77 6.60
CA PHE A 229 -5.98 7.34 5.25
C PHE A 229 -7.33 7.01 4.63
N TYR A 230 -7.66 7.65 3.50
CA TYR A 230 -8.90 7.44 2.76
C TYR A 230 -8.66 7.28 1.26
N GLY A 231 -9.16 6.20 0.68
CA GLY A 231 -9.17 5.97 -0.77
C GLY A 231 -10.51 6.36 -1.37
N VAL A 232 -10.48 6.99 -2.54
CA VAL A 232 -11.68 7.27 -3.34
C VAL A 232 -11.58 6.55 -4.69
N ASN A 233 -12.55 5.71 -5.00
CA ASN A 233 -12.72 5.10 -6.30
C ASN A 233 -13.43 6.12 -7.21
N SER A 234 -12.67 6.89 -7.99
CA SER A 234 -13.21 7.98 -8.81
C SER A 234 -13.00 7.75 -10.29
N TYR A 235 -14.11 7.55 -10.99
CA TYR A 235 -14.17 7.36 -12.45
C TYR A 235 -14.78 8.59 -13.16
N GLN A 236 -14.80 9.76 -12.52
CA GLN A 236 -15.46 10.95 -13.10
C GLN A 236 -14.79 11.48 -14.38
N TRP A 237 -13.50 11.18 -14.60
CA TRP A 237 -12.77 11.60 -15.79
C TRP A 237 -12.84 10.54 -16.90
N CYS A 238 -13.72 10.74 -17.87
CA CYS A 238 -13.86 9.86 -19.04
C CYS A 238 -13.51 10.60 -20.33
N GLY A 239 -12.52 10.09 -21.07
CA GLY A 239 -12.08 10.66 -22.34
C GLY A 239 -11.37 12.01 -22.19
N GLN A 240 -11.58 12.91 -23.15
CA GLN A 240 -11.00 14.26 -23.10
C GLN A 240 -11.79 15.16 -22.16
N GLN A 241 -11.19 15.53 -21.04
CA GLN A 241 -11.77 16.41 -20.04
C GLN A 241 -10.79 17.50 -19.60
N THR A 242 -11.31 18.45 -18.84
CA THR A 242 -10.55 19.43 -18.06
C THR A 242 -10.77 19.16 -16.58
N PHE A 243 -9.99 19.80 -15.71
CA PHE A 243 -10.17 19.71 -14.26
C PHE A 243 -11.58 20.08 -13.78
N GLN A 244 -12.25 21.02 -14.46
CA GLN A 244 -13.60 21.45 -14.14
C GLN A 244 -14.67 20.54 -14.76
N THR A 245 -14.50 20.14 -16.02
CA THR A 245 -15.52 19.31 -16.70
C THR A 245 -15.54 17.86 -16.21
N SER A 246 -14.43 17.37 -15.65
CA SER A 246 -14.38 16.08 -14.96
C SER A 246 -14.97 16.11 -13.56
N GLY A 247 -15.20 17.29 -12.96
CA GLY A 247 -15.63 17.40 -11.56
C GLY A 247 -14.52 17.24 -10.50
N TYR A 248 -13.26 17.09 -10.93
CA TYR A 248 -12.13 16.98 -10.00
C TYR A 248 -11.92 18.25 -9.17
N ASP A 249 -12.29 19.43 -9.69
CA ASP A 249 -12.32 20.67 -8.91
C ASP A 249 -13.26 20.58 -7.70
N LYS A 250 -14.43 19.94 -7.87
CA LYS A 250 -15.39 19.71 -6.79
C LYS A 250 -14.88 18.66 -5.81
N LEU A 251 -14.17 17.65 -6.31
CA LEU A 251 -13.60 16.60 -5.48
C LEU A 251 -12.47 17.15 -4.60
N VAL A 252 -11.58 17.97 -5.16
CA VAL A 252 -10.57 18.71 -4.39
C VAL A 252 -11.22 19.59 -3.33
N GLU A 253 -12.27 20.33 -3.67
CA GLU A 253 -12.96 21.17 -2.70
C GLU A 253 -13.60 20.36 -1.56
N ALA A 254 -14.21 19.21 -1.87
CA ALA A 254 -14.84 18.34 -0.88
C ALA A 254 -13.85 17.79 0.17
N TYR A 255 -12.60 17.49 -0.25
CA TYR A 255 -11.57 16.91 0.60
C TYR A 255 -10.50 17.90 1.07
N ARG A 256 -10.54 19.17 0.65
CA ARG A 256 -9.51 20.18 0.98
C ARG A 256 -9.24 20.27 2.48
N GLY A 257 -10.31 20.23 3.28
CA GLY A 257 -10.30 20.27 4.74
C GLY A 257 -10.21 18.90 5.43
N TYR A 258 -9.86 17.83 4.72
CA TYR A 258 -9.65 16.50 5.30
C TYR A 258 -8.25 16.40 5.92
N SER A 259 -8.15 15.82 7.11
CA SER A 259 -6.96 15.82 7.98
C SER A 259 -6.04 14.61 7.78
N LYS A 260 -6.47 13.62 7.01
CA LYS A 260 -5.74 12.39 6.71
C LYS A 260 -5.32 12.37 5.23
N PRO A 261 -4.28 11.60 4.84
CA PRO A 261 -4.01 11.36 3.43
C PRO A 261 -5.25 10.82 2.71
N VAL A 262 -5.54 11.43 1.56
CA VAL A 262 -6.56 10.99 0.64
C VAL A 262 -5.93 10.78 -0.73
N PHE A 263 -6.35 9.76 -1.47
CA PHE A 263 -5.83 9.45 -2.80
C PHE A 263 -6.90 8.72 -3.62
N PHE A 264 -6.69 8.57 -4.92
CA PHE A 264 -7.57 7.73 -5.72
C PHE A 264 -7.16 6.27 -5.57
N SER A 265 -7.96 5.51 -4.83
CA SER A 265 -7.76 4.08 -4.68
C SER A 265 -8.07 3.31 -5.95
N GLU A 266 -8.85 3.90 -6.85
CA GLU A 266 -9.09 3.47 -8.24
C GLU A 266 -9.38 4.70 -9.10
N PHE A 267 -8.83 4.74 -10.32
CA PHE A 267 -9.22 5.66 -11.39
C PHE A 267 -8.98 5.05 -12.78
N GLY A 268 -9.48 5.69 -13.83
CA GLY A 268 -9.22 5.30 -15.22
C GLY A 268 -10.48 4.82 -15.96
N CYS A 269 -11.49 5.68 -16.02
CA CYS A 269 -12.77 5.42 -16.70
C CYS A 269 -12.59 4.86 -18.10
N ASN A 270 -13.32 3.79 -18.44
CA ASN A 270 -13.22 3.09 -19.72
C ASN A 270 -14.41 3.34 -20.66
N GLU A 271 -15.29 4.31 -20.38
CA GLU A 271 -16.42 4.70 -21.25
C GLU A 271 -15.95 5.24 -22.63
N VAL A 272 -14.72 5.78 -22.70
CA VAL A 272 -14.09 6.23 -23.95
C VAL A 272 -12.78 5.48 -24.13
N LEU A 273 -12.68 4.71 -25.21
CA LEU A 273 -11.52 3.88 -25.54
C LEU A 273 -10.81 4.34 -26.83
N PRO A 274 -9.49 4.13 -26.95
CA PRO A 274 -8.58 3.69 -25.87
C PRO A 274 -8.43 4.78 -24.80
N ARG A 275 -8.18 4.37 -23.56
CA ARG A 275 -8.04 5.32 -22.44
C ARG A 275 -6.83 6.21 -22.66
N GLN A 276 -7.03 7.52 -22.50
CA GLN A 276 -5.98 8.52 -22.71
C GLN A 276 -5.20 8.84 -21.42
N PHE A 277 -5.74 8.48 -20.25
CA PHE A 277 -5.15 8.71 -18.93
C PHE A 277 -4.75 10.18 -18.67
N GLN A 278 -5.48 11.14 -19.22
CA GLN A 278 -5.18 12.58 -19.04
C GLN A 278 -5.36 13.04 -17.59
N GLU A 279 -6.21 12.35 -16.82
CA GLU A 279 -6.41 12.54 -15.40
C GLU A 279 -5.13 12.39 -14.57
N VAL A 280 -4.12 11.65 -15.07
CA VAL A 280 -2.82 11.54 -14.43
C VAL A 280 -2.12 12.91 -14.38
N GLU A 281 -2.24 13.73 -15.44
CA GLU A 281 -1.66 15.08 -15.44
C GLU A 281 -2.32 15.97 -14.37
N ALA A 282 -3.63 15.83 -14.17
CA ALA A 282 -4.36 16.54 -13.12
C ALA A 282 -3.97 16.05 -11.72
N LEU A 283 -3.84 14.74 -11.53
CA LEU A 283 -3.56 14.09 -10.24
C LEU A 283 -2.25 14.56 -9.59
N TYR A 284 -1.23 14.82 -10.40
CA TYR A 284 0.07 15.33 -9.94
C TYR A 284 0.27 16.82 -10.23
N SER A 285 -0.81 17.55 -10.52
CA SER A 285 -0.76 19.01 -10.69
C SER A 285 -0.87 19.74 -9.35
N LYS A 286 -0.42 21.00 -9.34
CA LYS A 286 -0.54 21.91 -8.18
C LYS A 286 -1.97 22.13 -7.69
N ASP A 287 -2.95 21.89 -8.55
CA ASP A 287 -4.37 22.07 -8.20
C ASP A 287 -4.89 20.88 -7.37
N MET A 288 -4.13 19.79 -7.28
CA MET A 288 -4.58 18.53 -6.70
C MET A 288 -3.65 17.94 -5.65
N TYR A 289 -2.32 18.03 -5.81
CA TYR A 289 -1.38 17.35 -4.90
C TYR A 289 -1.31 17.92 -3.47
N THR A 290 -1.87 19.11 -3.24
CA THR A 290 -2.02 19.67 -1.89
C THR A 290 -3.16 18.99 -1.11
N VAL A 291 -4.03 18.24 -1.80
CA VAL A 291 -5.16 17.50 -1.23
C VAL A 291 -4.99 16.01 -1.42
N PHE A 292 -4.77 15.54 -2.66
CA PHE A 292 -4.65 14.12 -2.99
C PHE A 292 -3.19 13.67 -3.08
N SER A 293 -2.90 12.50 -2.52
CA SER A 293 -1.57 11.88 -2.49
C SER A 293 -1.34 10.93 -3.66
N GLY A 294 -1.85 11.25 -4.86
CA GLY A 294 -1.74 10.41 -6.05
C GLY A 294 -2.88 9.39 -6.20
N GLY A 295 -2.61 8.25 -6.84
CA GLY A 295 -3.63 7.21 -7.05
C GLY A 295 -3.20 5.99 -7.87
N LEU A 296 -4.14 5.06 -8.02
CA LEU A 296 -3.95 3.77 -8.70
C LEU A 296 -4.91 3.60 -9.89
N VAL A 297 -4.38 3.21 -11.05
CA VAL A 297 -5.18 2.87 -12.23
C VAL A 297 -5.85 1.51 -12.05
N TYR A 298 -7.16 1.46 -12.26
CA TYR A 298 -7.93 0.21 -12.36
C TYR A 298 -7.98 -0.25 -13.82
N GLU A 299 -7.47 -1.43 -14.22
CA GLU A 299 -6.67 -2.38 -13.46
C GLU A 299 -5.61 -3.03 -14.37
N PHE A 300 -4.68 -3.81 -13.80
CA PHE A 300 -3.61 -4.43 -14.59
C PHE A 300 -4.14 -5.47 -15.57
N ASN A 301 -4.91 -6.46 -15.10
CA ASN A 301 -5.36 -7.59 -15.89
C ASN A 301 -6.67 -7.30 -16.63
N GLN A 302 -6.75 -7.75 -17.87
CA GLN A 302 -7.97 -7.71 -18.65
C GLN A 302 -8.96 -8.74 -18.13
N GLU A 303 -10.10 -8.25 -17.67
CA GLU A 303 -11.24 -9.08 -17.29
C GLU A 303 -12.46 -8.70 -18.15
N ALA A 304 -13.61 -9.32 -17.87
CA ALA A 304 -14.85 -9.08 -18.60
C ALA A 304 -15.35 -7.61 -18.53
N ASN A 305 -14.84 -6.83 -17.57
CA ASN A 305 -15.15 -5.42 -17.36
C ASN A 305 -14.38 -4.46 -18.32
N ASN A 306 -13.42 -4.97 -19.08
CA ASN A 306 -12.66 -4.22 -20.08
C ASN A 306 -11.79 -3.06 -19.54
N TYR A 307 -11.13 -3.27 -18.39
CA TYR A 307 -10.23 -2.30 -17.76
C TYR A 307 -8.74 -2.64 -17.86
N GLY A 308 -8.38 -3.77 -18.47
CA GLY A 308 -7.02 -4.30 -18.42
C GLY A 308 -5.98 -3.47 -19.18
N LEU A 309 -4.76 -3.49 -18.67
CA LEU A 309 -3.56 -3.07 -19.38
C LEU A 309 -2.89 -4.25 -20.10
N VAL A 310 -3.13 -5.47 -19.62
CA VAL A 310 -2.55 -6.70 -20.16
C VAL A 310 -3.58 -7.82 -20.22
N ASP A 311 -3.47 -8.69 -21.20
CA ASP A 311 -4.29 -9.90 -21.32
C ASP A 311 -3.43 -11.14 -21.05
N SER A 312 -3.94 -12.08 -20.25
CA SER A 312 -3.23 -13.30 -19.85
C SER A 312 -3.80 -14.50 -20.58
N ASP A 313 -2.96 -15.33 -21.19
CA ASP A 313 -3.41 -16.59 -21.77
C ASP A 313 -3.54 -17.71 -20.72
N GLY A 314 -4.11 -18.86 -21.13
CA GLY A 314 -4.29 -20.02 -20.26
C GLY A 314 -2.99 -20.69 -19.79
N GLU A 315 -1.86 -20.38 -20.42
CA GLU A 315 -0.53 -20.86 -20.02
C GLU A 315 0.15 -19.92 -19.03
N GLY A 316 -0.39 -18.71 -18.83
CA GLY A 316 0.21 -17.67 -17.99
C GLY A 316 1.21 -16.78 -18.76
N ASN A 317 1.19 -16.74 -20.08
CA ASN A 317 1.88 -15.67 -20.80
C ASN A 317 1.02 -14.41 -20.84
N ILE A 318 1.66 -13.26 -21.04
CA ILE A 318 0.97 -11.96 -21.11
C ILE A 318 1.10 -11.35 -22.51
N LYS A 319 0.02 -10.75 -23.00
CA LYS A 319 0.02 -9.80 -24.11
C LYS A 319 -0.30 -8.40 -23.62
N LEU A 320 0.55 -7.42 -23.96
CA LEU A 320 0.26 -6.00 -23.67
C LEU A 320 -0.92 -5.50 -24.51
N LEU A 321 -1.77 -4.68 -23.90
CA LEU A 321 -2.87 -3.99 -24.57
C LEU A 321 -2.50 -2.53 -24.90
N PRO A 322 -3.24 -1.87 -25.80
CA PRO A 322 -2.96 -0.47 -26.19
C PRO A 322 -2.88 0.49 -24.99
N ASP A 323 -3.74 0.30 -23.99
CA ASP A 323 -3.79 1.14 -22.80
C ASP A 323 -2.49 1.09 -21.98
N PHE A 324 -1.76 -0.04 -21.96
CA PHE A 324 -0.44 -0.13 -21.31
C PHE A 324 0.55 0.87 -21.92
N HIS A 325 0.57 0.98 -23.24
CA HIS A 325 1.48 1.91 -23.93
C HIS A 325 1.08 3.36 -23.69
N THR A 326 -0.22 3.65 -23.68
CA THR A 326 -0.72 5.00 -23.39
C THR A 326 -0.37 5.39 -21.96
N LEU A 327 -0.66 4.53 -20.97
CA LEU A 327 -0.36 4.79 -19.58
C LEU A 327 1.15 4.97 -19.36
N LYS A 328 1.98 4.06 -19.90
CA LYS A 328 3.45 4.17 -19.85
C LYS A 328 3.94 5.53 -20.34
N LYS A 329 3.39 6.02 -21.45
CA LYS A 329 3.77 7.32 -22.04
C LYS A 329 3.37 8.48 -21.13
N VAL A 330 2.18 8.46 -20.55
CA VAL A 330 1.71 9.53 -19.65
C VAL A 330 2.51 9.51 -18.34
N TYR A 331 2.64 8.35 -17.71
CA TYR A 331 3.47 8.15 -16.51
C TYR A 331 4.94 8.51 -16.70
N GLY A 332 5.50 8.35 -17.90
CA GLY A 332 6.87 8.78 -18.19
C GLY A 332 7.04 10.28 -18.43
N LYS A 333 5.94 11.02 -18.62
CA LYS A 333 5.96 12.48 -18.89
C LYS A 333 5.61 13.33 -17.68
N VAL A 334 4.73 12.84 -16.82
CA VAL A 334 4.23 13.62 -15.68
C VAL A 334 5.27 13.59 -14.55
N PRO A 335 5.85 14.75 -14.18
CA PRO A 335 6.78 14.82 -13.07
C PRO A 335 6.04 14.64 -11.74
N MET A 336 6.65 13.91 -10.82
CA MET A 336 6.13 13.79 -9.45
C MET A 336 6.42 15.08 -8.68
N PRO A 337 5.50 15.58 -7.82
CA PRO A 337 5.74 16.79 -7.05
C PRO A 337 6.89 16.58 -6.05
N THR A 338 7.78 17.57 -5.95
CA THR A 338 8.87 17.57 -4.97
C THR A 338 8.40 18.06 -3.59
N ALA A 339 9.23 17.91 -2.56
CA ALA A 339 8.98 18.52 -1.25
C ALA A 339 8.85 20.05 -1.35
N GLU A 340 9.71 20.69 -2.15
CA GLU A 340 9.68 22.14 -2.37
C GLU A 340 8.41 22.58 -3.10
N ASP A 341 7.93 21.79 -4.07
CA ASP A 341 6.68 22.06 -4.76
C ASP A 341 5.48 21.97 -3.81
N LEU A 342 5.40 20.88 -3.04
CA LEU A 342 4.33 20.69 -2.07
C LEU A 342 4.31 21.80 -1.02
N GLN A 343 5.47 22.14 -0.44
CA GLN A 343 5.56 23.19 0.57
C GLN A 343 5.09 24.55 0.02
N ARG A 344 5.57 24.94 -1.17
CA ARG A 344 5.24 26.22 -1.81
C ARG A 344 3.74 26.37 -2.08
N GLU A 345 3.06 25.29 -2.46
CA GLU A 345 1.62 25.36 -2.72
C GLU A 345 0.79 25.24 -1.42
N LEU A 346 1.25 24.49 -0.41
CA LEU A 346 0.60 24.47 0.91
C LEU A 346 0.63 25.85 1.59
N GLU A 347 1.68 26.63 1.42
CA GLU A 347 1.76 28.03 1.90
C GLU A 347 0.65 28.93 1.33
N LYS A 348 0.12 28.58 0.15
CA LYS A 348 -1.01 29.27 -0.50
C LYS A 348 -2.36 28.68 -0.12
N ASP A 349 -2.42 27.39 0.22
CA ASP A 349 -3.64 26.69 0.62
C ASP A 349 -3.76 26.59 2.15
N LYS A 350 -4.23 27.70 2.75
CA LYS A 350 -4.46 27.76 4.20
C LYS A 350 -5.44 26.71 4.70
N ALA A 351 -6.47 26.38 3.93
CA ALA A 351 -7.48 25.40 4.32
C ALA A 351 -6.87 23.98 4.39
N ALA A 352 -6.09 23.60 3.36
CA ALA A 352 -5.33 22.36 3.36
C ALA A 352 -4.34 22.28 4.52
N THR A 353 -3.64 23.37 4.82
CA THR A 353 -2.67 23.44 5.92
C THR A 353 -3.33 23.33 7.29
N MET A 354 -4.46 24.01 7.49
CA MET A 354 -5.17 24.02 8.78
C MET A 354 -5.89 22.68 9.08
N ALA A 355 -6.23 21.90 8.06
CA ALA A 355 -6.93 20.62 8.22
C ALA A 355 -6.21 19.65 9.18
N VAL A 356 -4.87 19.66 9.19
CA VAL A 356 -4.05 18.79 10.06
C VAL A 356 -4.17 19.16 11.55
N SER A 357 -4.47 20.43 11.86
CA SER A 357 -4.57 20.92 13.24
C SER A 357 -5.90 20.56 13.92
N THR A 358 -6.91 20.16 13.15
CA THR A 358 -8.29 19.97 13.62
C THR A 358 -8.65 18.50 13.74
N ARG A 359 -8.06 17.80 14.72
CA ARG A 359 -8.56 16.46 15.09
C ARG A 359 -9.96 16.61 15.68
N SER A 360 -10.99 16.13 14.97
CA SER A 360 -12.39 16.36 15.33
C SER A 360 -13.00 15.15 16.03
N ARG A 361 -13.72 15.39 17.13
CA ARG A 361 -14.53 14.36 17.79
C ARG A 361 -15.71 13.97 16.90
N CYS A 362 -16.18 12.73 17.03
CA CYS A 362 -17.36 12.31 16.31
C CYS A 362 -18.60 13.14 16.68
N ALA A 363 -19.32 13.59 15.65
CA ALA A 363 -20.60 14.24 15.80
C ALA A 363 -21.69 13.23 16.16
N GLN A 364 -22.83 13.71 16.67
CA GLN A 364 -23.98 12.86 16.98
C GLN A 364 -24.73 12.40 15.71
N HIS A 365 -24.55 13.10 14.60
CA HIS A 365 -25.21 12.81 13.33
C HIS A 365 -24.29 13.12 12.15
N TYR A 366 -24.46 12.35 11.08
CA TYR A 366 -23.82 12.53 9.78
C TYR A 366 -24.86 12.29 8.69
N ASP A 367 -24.87 13.15 7.68
CA ASP A 367 -25.89 13.09 6.62
C ASP A 367 -25.91 11.71 5.95
N ASN A 368 -27.10 11.14 5.84
CA ASN A 368 -27.39 9.87 5.19
C ASN A 368 -26.72 8.63 5.81
N LEU A 369 -26.17 8.71 7.04
CA LEU A 369 -25.53 7.59 7.71
C LEU A 369 -26.23 7.23 9.02
N GLU A 370 -26.44 5.93 9.24
CA GLU A 370 -26.75 5.39 10.56
C GLU A 370 -25.44 5.06 11.29
N ILE A 371 -25.26 5.62 12.48
CA ILE A 371 -24.00 5.52 13.25
C ILE A 371 -24.19 5.01 14.69
N THR A 372 -25.42 4.75 15.11
CA THR A 372 -25.75 4.47 16.52
C THR A 372 -25.80 2.98 16.86
N ILE A 373 -25.68 2.10 15.85
CA ILE A 373 -25.72 0.64 16.04
C ILE A 373 -24.52 0.20 16.87
N ALA A 374 -24.79 -0.54 17.95
CA ALA A 374 -23.77 -1.14 18.80
C ALA A 374 -23.13 -2.35 18.11
N VAL A 375 -21.79 -2.37 18.07
CA VAL A 375 -21.01 -3.47 17.50
C VAL A 375 -20.44 -4.34 18.63
N PRO A 376 -20.57 -5.68 18.59
CA PRO A 376 -20.00 -6.56 19.60
C PRO A 376 -18.47 -6.51 19.59
N ASN A 377 -17.85 -6.51 20.78
CA ASN A 377 -16.40 -6.59 20.89
C ASN A 377 -15.94 -8.06 20.84
N LEU A 378 -15.55 -8.51 19.64
CA LEU A 378 -15.08 -9.87 19.38
C LEU A 378 -13.54 -9.96 19.29
N ALA A 379 -12.86 -8.85 19.00
CA ALA A 379 -11.42 -8.84 18.72
C ALA A 379 -10.51 -8.93 19.95
N ASN A 380 -10.97 -8.50 21.13
CA ASN A 380 -10.15 -8.32 22.33
C ASN A 380 -9.26 -9.52 22.70
N SER A 381 -9.77 -10.75 22.55
CA SER A 381 -9.00 -11.95 22.87
C SER A 381 -7.84 -12.15 21.89
N MET A 382 -8.11 -12.03 20.58
CA MET A 382 -7.11 -12.16 19.52
C MET A 382 -6.09 -11.02 19.54
N ILE A 383 -6.51 -9.79 19.84
CA ILE A 383 -5.59 -8.65 19.99
C ILE A 383 -4.57 -8.91 21.11
N ARG A 384 -5.01 -9.47 22.26
CA ARG A 384 -4.11 -9.74 23.38
C ARG A 384 -3.17 -10.92 23.14
N ASN A 385 -3.66 -11.96 22.49
CA ASN A 385 -2.97 -13.23 22.35
C ASN A 385 -2.21 -13.38 21.02
N GLY A 386 -2.45 -12.50 20.05
CA GLY A 386 -2.04 -12.68 18.67
C GLY A 386 -2.90 -13.72 17.95
N VAL A 387 -2.61 -13.95 16.67
CA VAL A 387 -3.16 -15.07 15.89
C VAL A 387 -2.02 -15.92 15.37
N LYS A 388 -2.27 -17.22 15.18
CA LYS A 388 -1.25 -18.13 14.66
C LYS A 388 -1.20 -18.07 13.13
N VAL A 389 -0.11 -17.54 12.60
CA VAL A 389 0.29 -17.56 11.19
C VAL A 389 1.81 -17.37 11.12
N GLU A 390 2.46 -17.85 10.07
CA GLU A 390 3.89 -17.58 9.85
C GLU A 390 4.07 -16.10 9.45
N PRO A 391 4.84 -15.31 10.20
CA PRO A 391 5.16 -13.93 9.82
C PRO A 391 5.96 -13.91 8.51
N GLY A 392 5.71 -12.90 7.67
CA GLY A 392 6.47 -12.70 6.45
C GLY A 392 7.94 -12.40 6.73
N THR A 393 8.83 -12.81 5.83
CA THR A 393 10.25 -12.48 5.92
C THR A 393 10.83 -12.15 4.55
N TYR A 394 11.75 -11.18 4.52
CA TYR A 394 12.56 -10.99 3.32
C TYR A 394 13.51 -12.18 3.14
N VAL A 395 13.67 -12.62 1.90
CA VAL A 395 14.50 -13.77 1.52
C VAL A 395 15.56 -13.36 0.52
N ASP A 396 16.65 -14.12 0.40
CA ASP A 396 17.64 -13.83 -0.64
C ASP A 396 17.07 -14.13 -2.04
N LEU A 397 17.17 -13.14 -2.93
CA LEU A 397 16.77 -13.23 -4.33
C LEU A 397 17.94 -13.71 -5.18
N SER A 398 17.94 -15.00 -5.50
CA SER A 398 18.84 -15.55 -6.51
C SER A 398 18.43 -15.09 -7.93
N GLU A 399 19.37 -15.11 -8.86
CA GLU A 399 19.16 -14.63 -10.24
C GLU A 399 17.99 -15.31 -10.97
N ASP A 400 17.71 -16.57 -10.67
CA ASP A 400 16.58 -17.32 -11.21
C ASP A 400 15.22 -16.81 -10.69
N LYS A 401 15.16 -16.32 -9.44
CA LYS A 401 13.94 -15.74 -8.86
C LYS A 401 13.59 -14.40 -9.48
N LEU A 402 14.59 -13.63 -9.93
CA LEU A 402 14.37 -12.35 -10.62
C LEU A 402 13.91 -12.52 -12.08
N ARG A 403 13.80 -13.74 -12.57
CA ARG A 403 13.48 -14.08 -13.95
C ARG A 403 12.17 -14.83 -14.01
N THR A 404 11.57 -14.85 -15.19
CA THR A 404 10.36 -15.60 -15.48
C THR A 404 10.57 -16.50 -16.69
N THR A 405 9.92 -17.67 -16.68
CA THR A 405 9.79 -18.54 -17.86
C THR A 405 8.58 -18.15 -18.73
N TYR A 406 7.67 -17.34 -18.21
CA TYR A 406 6.51 -16.86 -18.95
C TYR A 406 6.91 -15.85 -20.03
N LYS A 407 6.22 -15.90 -21.16
CA LYS A 407 6.45 -14.96 -22.26
C LYS A 407 5.64 -13.70 -22.05
N ILE A 408 6.17 -12.60 -22.55
CA ILE A 408 5.49 -11.31 -22.61
C ILE A 408 5.50 -10.89 -24.08
N PHE A 409 4.34 -10.58 -24.62
CA PHE A 409 4.15 -10.16 -26.01
C PHE A 409 3.71 -8.71 -26.06
N ASP A 410 4.20 -7.94 -27.04
CA ASP A 410 3.67 -6.62 -27.34
C ASP A 410 2.29 -6.69 -28.00
N VAL A 411 1.68 -5.52 -28.27
CA VAL A 411 0.37 -5.43 -28.95
C VAL A 411 0.31 -6.13 -30.30
N ASN A 412 1.45 -6.26 -30.99
CA ASN A 412 1.58 -6.92 -32.29
C ASN A 412 1.88 -8.41 -32.19
N GLY A 413 1.99 -8.97 -30.97
CA GLY A 413 2.30 -10.38 -30.73
C GLY A 413 3.80 -10.71 -30.77
N LYS A 414 4.69 -9.72 -30.78
CA LYS A 414 6.14 -9.97 -30.73
C LYS A 414 6.57 -10.21 -29.28
N GLU A 415 7.31 -11.29 -29.05
CA GLU A 415 7.91 -11.58 -27.74
C GLU A 415 8.90 -10.46 -27.36
N ILE A 416 8.70 -9.88 -26.18
CA ILE A 416 9.53 -8.84 -25.56
C ILE A 416 10.03 -9.31 -24.21
N LEU A 417 11.02 -8.60 -23.64
CA LEU A 417 11.61 -8.92 -22.34
C LEU A 417 12.19 -10.34 -22.21
N LYS A 418 12.41 -11.04 -23.32
CA LYS A 418 13.02 -12.37 -23.32
C LYS A 418 14.40 -12.32 -22.67
N GLY A 419 14.60 -13.14 -21.63
CA GLY A 419 15.84 -13.16 -20.87
C GLY A 419 16.11 -11.89 -20.05
N SER A 420 15.11 -11.00 -19.90
CA SER A 420 15.16 -9.90 -18.94
C SER A 420 14.96 -10.42 -17.52
N ARG A 421 15.19 -9.55 -16.54
CA ARG A 421 14.98 -9.81 -15.12
C ARG A 421 14.42 -8.56 -14.45
N VAL A 422 13.81 -8.73 -13.29
CA VAL A 422 13.46 -7.62 -12.41
C VAL A 422 14.72 -6.84 -12.05
N GLU A 423 14.67 -5.53 -12.25
CA GLU A 423 15.75 -4.62 -11.86
C GLU A 423 15.72 -4.40 -10.36
N VAL A 424 16.86 -4.55 -9.70
CA VAL A 424 16.97 -4.25 -8.26
C VAL A 424 17.39 -2.79 -8.13
N VAL A 425 16.45 -1.93 -7.74
CA VAL A 425 16.67 -0.49 -7.52
C VAL A 425 16.99 -0.18 -6.05
N GLU A 426 16.54 -1.04 -5.13
CA GLU A 426 16.85 -0.95 -3.69
C GLU A 426 17.88 -2.03 -3.31
N VAL A 427 19.17 -1.66 -3.20
CA VAL A 427 20.28 -2.54 -2.78
C VAL A 427 20.92 -1.98 -1.51
N PHE A 428 20.96 -2.78 -0.43
CA PHE A 428 21.64 -2.40 0.81
C PHE A 428 23.04 -3.02 0.92
N ASP A 429 24.06 -2.24 0.53
CA ASP A 429 25.48 -2.59 0.71
C ASP A 429 26.09 -2.12 2.05
N GLY A 430 25.25 -1.72 3.02
CA GLY A 430 25.70 -1.20 4.32
C GLY A 430 26.25 0.23 4.30
N SER A 431 26.43 0.86 3.14
CA SER A 431 26.77 2.29 3.05
C SER A 431 25.60 3.17 3.53
N ASN A 432 24.35 2.74 3.25
CA ASN A 432 23.13 3.36 3.75
C ASN A 432 23.07 3.37 5.28
N LEU A 433 23.50 2.32 5.98
CA LEU A 433 23.54 2.28 7.46
C LEU A 433 24.43 3.38 8.07
N THR A 434 25.52 3.77 7.39
CA THR A 434 26.42 4.84 7.87
C THR A 434 25.81 6.22 7.66
N LYS A 435 25.10 6.42 6.53
CA LYS A 435 24.29 7.62 6.25
C LYS A 435 23.10 7.71 7.21
N MET A 436 22.46 6.58 7.52
CA MET A 436 21.40 6.41 8.53
C MET A 436 21.85 6.72 9.95
N ARG A 437 23.03 6.24 10.37
CA ARG A 437 23.60 6.58 11.69
C ARG A 437 23.92 8.06 11.80
N LYS A 438 24.41 8.70 10.73
CA LYS A 438 24.66 10.16 10.70
C LYS A 438 23.36 10.97 10.77
N LEU A 439 22.35 10.62 9.98
CA LEU A 439 21.06 11.32 9.96
C LEU A 439 20.26 11.12 11.27
N ARG A 440 20.25 9.90 11.83
CA ARG A 440 19.62 9.62 13.13
C ARG A 440 20.33 10.33 14.30
N ARG A 441 21.66 10.45 14.26
CA ARG A 441 22.44 11.27 15.21
C ARG A 441 22.17 12.76 15.06
N ALA A 442 21.98 13.27 13.84
CA ALA A 442 21.58 14.66 13.60
C ALA A 442 20.16 14.92 14.13
N ARG A 443 19.23 13.99 13.92
CA ARG A 443 17.85 14.06 14.43
C ARG A 443 17.80 14.04 15.96
N TYR A 444 18.60 13.20 16.62
CA TYR A 444 18.70 13.18 18.09
C TYR A 444 19.31 14.47 18.66
N LYS A 445 20.26 15.10 17.95
CA LYS A 445 20.81 16.41 18.34
C LYS A 445 19.82 17.56 18.13
N ASN A 446 18.98 17.51 17.10
CA ASN A 446 18.02 18.58 16.78
C ASN A 446 16.65 18.40 17.50
N GLY A 447 16.31 17.19 17.94
CA GLY A 447 15.03 16.85 18.59
C GLY A 447 15.03 16.98 20.13
N ALA A 448 16.13 17.39 20.76
CA ALA A 448 16.19 17.59 22.22
C ALA A 448 15.40 18.81 22.72
N ALA A 449 14.67 19.53 21.85
CA ALA A 449 13.90 20.72 22.19
C ALA A 449 12.39 20.50 22.41
N THR A 450 11.86 19.28 22.26
CA THR A 450 10.43 19.00 22.54
C THR A 450 10.29 17.85 23.52
N SER A 451 9.95 18.22 24.75
CA SER A 451 9.70 17.37 25.91
C SER A 451 8.65 16.28 25.64
N PHE A 452 9.03 15.02 25.87
CA PHE A 452 8.09 13.95 26.22
C PHE A 452 8.41 13.43 27.63
N PRO A 453 7.41 13.04 28.43
CA PRO A 453 7.59 12.67 29.83
C PRO A 453 8.29 11.32 29.98
N ALA A 454 9.03 11.21 31.08
CA ALA A 454 9.89 10.09 31.42
C ALA A 454 9.10 8.81 31.79
N SER A 455 8.71 8.02 30.80
CA SER A 455 8.23 6.64 31.02
C SER A 455 8.51 5.73 29.81
N ALA A 456 9.75 5.68 29.32
CA ALA A 456 10.18 4.73 28.30
C ALA A 456 11.69 4.42 28.42
N ILE A 457 12.12 3.98 29.60
CA ILE A 457 13.47 3.43 29.81
C ILE A 457 13.34 1.92 30.00
N VAL A 458 13.09 1.19 28.90
CA VAL A 458 13.24 -0.29 28.87
C VAL A 458 13.88 -0.79 27.54
N LEU A 459 14.12 0.06 26.54
CA LEU A 459 14.64 -0.37 25.24
C LEU A 459 16.16 -0.19 25.04
N THR A 460 16.92 0.05 26.10
CA THR A 460 18.40 0.17 26.03
C THR A 460 19.15 -1.12 26.33
N THR A 461 18.49 -2.21 26.72
CA THR A 461 19.18 -3.47 27.10
C THR A 461 19.28 -4.51 25.97
N ILE A 462 18.50 -4.40 24.89
CA ILE A 462 18.58 -5.35 23.77
C ILE A 462 19.80 -5.06 22.86
N GLY A 463 20.18 -3.79 22.70
CA GLY A 463 21.33 -3.39 21.88
C GLY A 463 22.72 -3.64 22.47
N ILE A 464 22.81 -4.16 23.71
CA ILE A 464 24.09 -4.48 24.37
C ILE A 464 24.39 -5.99 24.30
N ILE A 465 23.38 -6.84 24.12
CA ILE A 465 23.57 -8.29 24.11
C ILE A 465 24.13 -8.80 22.76
N GLU A 466 23.82 -8.13 21.63
CA GLU A 466 24.46 -8.44 20.34
C GLU A 466 25.93 -8.02 20.25
N LEU A 467 26.38 -7.07 21.07
CA LEU A 467 27.78 -6.62 21.06
C LEU A 467 28.74 -7.58 21.81
N LEU A 468 28.21 -8.47 22.66
CA LEU A 468 29.01 -9.40 23.46
C LEU A 468 29.19 -10.79 22.81
N PHE A 469 28.43 -11.10 21.74
CA PHE A 469 28.56 -12.39 21.04
C PHE A 469 29.57 -12.39 19.87
N GLN A 470 30.11 -11.24 19.48
CA GLN A 470 31.10 -11.13 18.39
C GLN A 470 32.57 -10.99 18.83
N PHE A 471 32.88 -11.07 20.14
CA PHE A 471 34.26 -10.96 20.65
C PHE A 471 34.78 -12.20 21.39
N SER A 472 34.13 -13.36 21.26
CA SER A 472 34.56 -14.60 21.93
C SER A 472 34.73 -15.77 20.96
N VAL A 473 35.51 -15.60 19.89
CA VAL A 473 36.27 -16.69 19.24
C VAL A 473 37.53 -16.09 18.59
N ILE A 474 38.64 -16.12 19.35
CA ILE A 474 39.98 -16.43 18.81
C ILE A 474 40.16 -17.93 19.08
#